data_AF-A0AAW2QU38-F1
#
_entry.id   AF-A0AAW2QU38-F1
#
_cell.length_a   1.000
_cell.length_b   1.000
_cell.length_c   1.000
_cell.angle_alpha   90.00
_cell.angle_beta   90.00
_cell.angle_gamma   90.00
#
_symmetry.space_group_name_H-M   'P 1'
#
loop_
_entity.id
_entity.type
_entity.pdbx_description
1 polymer ?
#
loop_
_entity_poly.entity_id
_entity_poly.type
_entity_poly.pdbx_seq_one_letter_code
_entity_poly.pdbx_strand_id
1 'polypeptide(L)'
;MIAEVAARLDSEEFHGKCEVCKDCEGRTALHYAAQKGNIQICKFLIEKVKVDIDIKTERGDNSLLLATASERFNTAKYLIIRGADIRKSDSKGMTSLHYAAERGNKELMQLLLLKGADIEAKSVYGTPLQCAASSGSLESVRFLLGHGAKPNSVSQLSFSPLMWALSCHSSECLELLLKAGADPNLSSFGKSPLAYAATEGEAELLRSLLGAGANPNSISTLSLVIDNDNFQACLRPIEYAASKGNYAIVRILFPVTRSIPDYPDWSIHGITKYFHSEQAK
;
A
#
# COMPACT_ATOMS: atom_id res chain seq x y z
N MET A 1 11.92 9.28 -50.87
CA MET A 1 12.21 9.75 -49.50
C MET A 1 11.30 9.14 -48.41
N ILE A 2 10.01 9.51 -48.23
CA ILE A 2 9.19 8.89 -47.14
C ILE A 2 8.99 7.38 -47.34
N ALA A 3 8.63 6.94 -48.55
CA ALA A 3 8.48 5.51 -48.87
C ALA A 3 9.81 4.73 -48.78
N GLU A 4 10.93 5.41 -48.95
CA GLU A 4 12.27 4.85 -48.98
C GLU A 4 12.89 4.75 -47.58
N VAL A 5 12.56 5.72 -46.71
CA VAL A 5 12.80 5.65 -45.27
C VAL A 5 11.91 4.57 -44.65
N ALA A 6 10.64 4.46 -45.06
CA ALA A 6 9.76 3.37 -44.64
C ALA A 6 10.29 1.99 -45.08
N ALA A 7 10.74 1.84 -46.32
CA ALA A 7 11.34 0.60 -46.81
C ALA A 7 12.65 0.22 -46.09
N ARG A 8 13.46 1.19 -45.65
CA ARG A 8 14.66 0.94 -44.83
C ARG A 8 14.31 0.53 -43.40
N LEU A 9 13.23 1.07 -42.84
CA LEU A 9 12.71 0.67 -41.52
C LEU A 9 12.07 -0.72 -41.54
N ASP A 10 11.47 -1.11 -42.67
CA ASP A 10 10.88 -2.43 -42.89
C ASP A 10 11.93 -3.53 -43.21
N SER A 11 13.22 -3.18 -43.27
CA SER A 11 14.29 -4.18 -43.47
C SER A 11 14.51 -5.00 -42.20
N GLU A 12 14.63 -6.33 -42.32
CA GLU A 12 14.91 -7.24 -41.19
C GLU A 12 16.15 -6.82 -40.38
N GLU A 13 17.08 -6.11 -41.02
CA GLU A 13 18.30 -5.59 -40.41
C GLU A 13 18.04 -4.51 -39.35
N PHE A 14 16.94 -3.75 -39.44
CA PHE A 14 16.59 -2.71 -38.48
C PHE A 14 15.78 -3.26 -37.29
N HIS A 15 14.97 -4.29 -37.52
CA HIS A 15 14.13 -4.94 -36.52
C HIS A 15 14.95 -5.52 -35.37
N GLY A 16 16.01 -6.28 -35.68
CA GLY A 16 16.89 -6.86 -34.66
C GLY A 16 17.69 -5.81 -33.87
N LYS A 17 18.18 -4.75 -34.53
CA LYS A 17 19.08 -3.75 -33.92
C LYS A 17 18.44 -3.02 -32.74
N CYS A 18 17.15 -2.70 -32.79
CA CYS A 18 16.46 -1.99 -31.70
C CYS A 18 16.31 -2.83 -30.41
N GLU A 19 16.30 -4.15 -30.50
CA GLU A 19 16.27 -5.04 -29.34
C GLU A 19 17.65 -5.22 -28.70
N VAL A 20 18.71 -5.20 -29.52
CA VAL A 20 20.10 -5.38 -29.04
C VAL A 20 20.73 -4.09 -28.52
N CYS A 21 20.26 -2.92 -28.96
CA CYS A 21 20.72 -1.62 -28.47
C CYS A 21 20.18 -1.34 -27.06
N LYS A 22 20.88 -1.87 -26.06
CA LYS A 22 20.59 -1.69 -24.63
C LYS A 22 21.60 -0.73 -23.99
N ASP A 23 21.14 0.06 -23.03
CA ASP A 23 22.04 0.80 -22.14
C ASP A 23 22.68 -0.11 -21.07
N CYS A 24 23.47 0.47 -20.16
CA CYS A 24 24.13 -0.24 -19.07
C CYS A 24 23.19 -0.84 -18.02
N GLU A 25 21.87 -0.61 -18.10
CA GLU A 25 20.86 -1.23 -17.24
C GLU A 25 19.97 -2.21 -18.05
N GLY A 26 20.36 -2.54 -19.28
CA GLY A 26 19.59 -3.40 -20.18
C GLY A 26 18.36 -2.72 -20.81
N ARG A 27 18.20 -1.40 -20.69
CA ARG A 27 17.03 -0.68 -21.23
C ARG A 27 17.15 -0.43 -22.72
N THR A 28 16.08 -0.75 -23.42
CA THR A 28 15.86 -0.44 -24.85
C THR A 28 15.07 0.85 -25.04
N ALA A 29 14.96 1.32 -26.28
CA ALA A 29 14.14 2.47 -26.64
C ALA A 29 12.66 2.33 -26.19
N LEU A 30 12.11 1.11 -26.18
CA LEU A 30 10.74 0.87 -25.73
C LEU A 30 10.57 1.16 -24.23
N HIS A 31 11.53 0.75 -23.40
CA HIS A 31 11.53 1.04 -21.96
C HIS A 31 11.51 2.55 -21.69
N TYR A 32 12.39 3.30 -22.37
CA TYR A 32 12.45 4.76 -22.25
C TYR A 32 11.16 5.43 -22.75
N ALA A 33 10.64 4.99 -23.89
CA ALA A 33 9.38 5.51 -24.43
C ALA A 33 8.21 5.26 -23.47
N ALA A 34 8.15 4.07 -22.88
CA ALA A 34 7.12 3.68 -21.93
C ALA A 34 7.20 4.50 -20.63
N GLN A 35 8.40 4.61 -20.05
CA GLN A 35 8.67 5.40 -18.84
C GLN A 35 8.34 6.90 -19.01
N LYS A 36 8.65 7.47 -20.19
CA LYS A 36 8.34 8.88 -20.49
C LYS A 36 6.89 9.11 -20.93
N GLY A 37 6.13 8.05 -21.21
CA GLY A 37 4.74 8.15 -21.63
C GLY A 37 4.56 8.47 -23.11
N ASN A 38 5.58 8.27 -23.93
CA ASN A 38 5.55 8.54 -25.36
C ASN A 38 4.85 7.41 -26.12
N ILE A 39 3.51 7.41 -26.08
CA ILE A 39 2.66 6.39 -26.72
C ILE A 39 2.96 6.24 -28.21
N GLN A 40 3.23 7.34 -28.92
CA GLN A 40 3.49 7.29 -30.36
C GLN A 40 4.80 6.54 -30.68
N ILE A 41 5.83 6.72 -29.85
CA ILE A 41 7.08 5.97 -29.99
C ILE A 41 6.84 4.49 -29.65
N CYS A 42 6.08 4.21 -28.58
CA CYS A 42 5.71 2.82 -28.25
C CYS A 42 4.96 2.15 -29.41
N LYS A 43 3.99 2.85 -30.02
CA LYS A 43 3.24 2.39 -31.19
C LYS A 43 4.15 2.10 -32.36
N PHE A 44 5.05 3.02 -32.68
CA PHE A 44 5.99 2.84 -33.77
C PHE A 44 6.89 1.63 -33.53
N LEU A 45 7.47 1.49 -32.34
CA LEU A 45 8.37 0.37 -32.00
C LEU A 45 7.66 -0.99 -32.03
N ILE A 46 6.44 -1.08 -31.51
CA ILE A 46 5.69 -2.34 -31.45
C ILE A 46 5.06 -2.69 -32.80
N GLU A 47 4.44 -1.72 -33.49
CA GLU A 47 3.64 -2.01 -34.68
C GLU A 47 4.47 -2.04 -35.97
N LYS A 48 5.49 -1.18 -36.07
CA LYS A 48 6.37 -1.08 -37.25
C LYS A 48 7.65 -1.87 -37.06
N VAL A 49 8.40 -1.59 -35.99
CA VAL A 49 9.71 -2.23 -35.75
C VAL A 49 9.59 -3.64 -35.17
N LYS A 50 8.38 -4.06 -34.77
CA LYS A 50 8.09 -5.39 -34.19
C LYS A 50 8.96 -5.76 -32.99
N VAL A 51 9.36 -4.76 -32.19
CA VAL A 51 10.11 -4.98 -30.95
C VAL A 51 9.28 -5.84 -30.00
N ASP A 52 9.90 -6.85 -29.40
CA ASP A 52 9.30 -7.64 -28.32
C ASP A 52 8.80 -6.71 -27.20
N ILE A 53 7.49 -6.75 -26.95
CA ILE A 53 6.82 -5.91 -25.97
C ILE A 53 7.25 -6.24 -24.53
N ASP A 54 7.67 -7.48 -24.29
CA ASP A 54 8.06 -8.02 -22.99
C ASP A 54 9.57 -8.11 -22.80
N ILE A 55 10.33 -7.41 -23.65
CA ILE A 55 11.76 -7.20 -23.43
C ILE A 55 11.99 -6.63 -22.03
N LYS A 56 13.02 -7.15 -21.35
CA LYS A 56 13.32 -6.84 -19.96
C LYS A 56 14.63 -6.09 -19.81
N THR A 57 14.67 -5.24 -18.80
CA THR A 57 15.91 -4.66 -18.26
C THR A 57 16.72 -5.73 -17.52
N GLU A 58 17.95 -5.41 -17.12
CA GLU A 58 18.76 -6.29 -16.26
C GLU A 58 18.12 -6.52 -14.89
N ARG A 59 17.30 -5.57 -14.42
CA ARG A 59 16.53 -5.70 -13.18
C ARG A 59 15.28 -6.57 -13.36
N GLY A 60 14.99 -7.01 -14.58
CA GLY A 60 13.82 -7.82 -14.91
C GLY A 60 12.54 -7.03 -15.17
N ASP A 61 12.60 -5.70 -15.15
CA ASP A 61 11.45 -4.82 -15.39
C ASP A 61 11.07 -4.84 -16.87
N ASN A 62 9.77 -4.88 -17.18
CA ASN A 62 9.28 -4.68 -18.54
C ASN A 62 8.79 -3.24 -18.76
N SER A 63 8.59 -2.88 -20.02
CA SER A 63 8.08 -1.56 -20.44
C SER A 63 6.76 -1.19 -19.75
N LEU A 64 5.87 -2.17 -19.53
CA LEU A 64 4.60 -1.95 -18.83
C LEU A 64 4.82 -1.50 -17.40
N LEU A 65 5.65 -2.21 -16.65
CA LEU A 65 5.96 -1.91 -15.26
C LEU A 65 6.56 -0.51 -15.11
N LEU A 66 7.52 -0.15 -15.97
CA LEU A 66 8.12 1.19 -15.99
C LEU A 66 7.10 2.29 -16.30
N ALA A 67 6.19 2.06 -17.25
CA ALA A 67 5.10 2.98 -17.54
C ALA A 67 4.17 3.14 -16.33
N THR A 68 3.81 2.06 -15.65
CA THR A 68 2.93 2.12 -14.47
C THR A 68 3.58 2.79 -13.27
N ALA A 69 4.84 2.48 -12.97
CA ALA A 69 5.60 3.11 -11.89
C ALA A 69 5.84 4.60 -12.13
N SER A 70 5.86 5.02 -13.41
CA SER A 70 6.01 6.43 -13.81
C SER A 70 4.67 7.13 -14.09
N GLU A 71 3.54 6.52 -13.70
CA GLU A 71 2.18 7.06 -13.82
C GLU A 71 1.75 7.37 -15.27
N ARG A 72 2.36 6.68 -16.25
CA ARG A 72 2.06 6.80 -17.68
C ARG A 72 0.91 5.87 -18.05
N PHE A 73 -0.25 6.08 -17.42
CA PHE A 73 -1.37 5.14 -17.48
C PHE A 73 -1.94 4.92 -18.89
N ASN A 74 -1.95 5.96 -19.74
CA ASN A 74 -2.38 5.78 -21.14
C ASN A 74 -1.42 4.90 -21.94
N THR A 75 -0.12 4.98 -21.67
CA THR A 75 0.89 4.10 -22.26
C THR A 75 0.79 2.70 -21.70
N ALA A 76 0.61 2.55 -20.38
CA ALA A 76 0.39 1.26 -19.75
C ALA A 76 -0.85 0.55 -20.34
N LYS A 77 -1.98 1.25 -20.47
CA LYS A 77 -3.20 0.73 -21.11
C LYS A 77 -2.92 0.25 -22.54
N TYR A 78 -2.20 1.05 -23.33
CA TYR A 78 -1.80 0.64 -24.69
C TYR A 78 -0.97 -0.64 -24.69
N LEU A 79 0.05 -0.73 -23.84
CA LEU A 79 0.92 -1.91 -23.73
C LEU A 79 0.11 -3.16 -23.32
N ILE A 80 -0.79 -3.04 -22.35
CA ILE A 80 -1.68 -4.14 -21.94
C ILE A 80 -2.60 -4.61 -23.08
N ILE A 81 -3.17 -3.66 -23.83
CA ILE A 81 -4.04 -3.97 -24.99
C ILE A 81 -3.24 -4.71 -26.08
N ARG A 82 -1.95 -4.39 -26.23
CA ARG A 82 -1.02 -5.06 -27.16
C ARG A 82 -0.44 -6.37 -26.64
N GLY A 83 -0.83 -6.81 -25.44
CA GLY A 83 -0.47 -8.13 -24.92
C GLY A 83 0.78 -8.17 -24.05
N ALA A 84 1.24 -7.02 -23.53
CA ALA A 84 2.32 -7.01 -22.55
C ALA A 84 1.98 -7.89 -21.33
N ASP A 85 2.98 -8.61 -20.81
CA ASP A 85 2.85 -9.45 -19.62
C ASP A 85 2.59 -8.58 -18.38
N ILE A 86 1.40 -8.73 -17.83
CA ILE A 86 0.93 -8.02 -16.64
C ILE A 86 1.39 -8.67 -15.33
N ARG A 87 1.95 -9.88 -15.37
CA ARG A 87 2.36 -10.65 -14.18
C ARG A 87 3.72 -10.23 -13.64
N LYS A 88 4.42 -9.35 -14.35
CA LYS A 88 5.73 -8.85 -13.93
C LYS A 88 5.60 -7.89 -12.75
N SER A 89 6.60 -7.94 -11.88
CA SER A 89 6.72 -7.12 -10.70
C SER A 89 8.14 -6.59 -10.56
N ASP A 90 8.29 -5.46 -9.86
CA ASP A 90 9.60 -4.90 -9.55
C ASP A 90 10.33 -5.72 -8.47
N SER A 91 11.51 -5.25 -8.05
CA SER A 91 12.31 -5.88 -6.99
C SER A 91 11.62 -5.94 -5.61
N LYS A 92 10.53 -5.21 -5.42
CA LYS A 92 9.71 -5.22 -4.20
C LYS A 92 8.45 -6.08 -4.36
N GLY A 93 8.26 -6.73 -5.50
CA GLY A 93 7.05 -7.49 -5.82
C GLY A 93 5.85 -6.62 -6.23
N MET A 94 6.06 -5.32 -6.50
CA MET A 94 5.00 -4.43 -6.97
C MET A 94 4.67 -4.74 -8.43
N THR A 95 3.45 -5.19 -8.68
CA THR A 95 2.90 -5.34 -10.04
C THR A 95 2.26 -4.03 -10.51
N SER A 96 1.92 -3.96 -11.79
CA SER A 96 1.14 -2.84 -12.34
C SER A 96 -0.18 -2.58 -11.59
N LEU A 97 -0.80 -3.61 -11.01
CA LEU A 97 -2.04 -3.45 -10.23
C LEU A 97 -1.79 -2.74 -8.89
N HIS A 98 -0.63 -2.98 -8.25
CA HIS A 98 -0.27 -2.26 -7.04
C HIS A 98 -0.12 -0.76 -7.29
N TYR A 99 0.65 -0.37 -8.31
CA TYR A 99 0.82 1.04 -8.67
C TYR A 99 -0.49 1.70 -9.09
N ALA A 100 -1.33 1.01 -9.85
CA ALA A 100 -2.63 1.54 -10.25
C ALA A 100 -3.54 1.76 -9.03
N ALA A 101 -3.54 0.83 -8.07
CA ALA A 101 -4.29 0.93 -6.83
C ALA A 101 -3.81 2.07 -5.93
N GLU A 102 -2.48 2.17 -5.72
CA GLU A 102 -1.83 3.23 -4.95
C GLU A 102 -2.15 4.62 -5.52
N ARG A 103 -2.22 4.75 -6.84
CA ARG A 103 -2.44 6.03 -7.54
C ARG A 103 -3.89 6.34 -7.86
N GLY A 104 -4.85 5.54 -7.42
CA GLY A 104 -6.26 5.82 -7.68
C GLY A 104 -6.73 5.57 -9.12
N ASN A 105 -5.95 4.88 -9.96
CA ASN A 105 -6.28 4.73 -11.39
C ASN A 105 -7.26 3.58 -11.65
N LYS A 106 -8.54 3.85 -11.43
CA LYS A 106 -9.64 2.89 -11.58
C LYS A 106 -9.67 2.23 -12.97
N GLU A 107 -9.49 2.99 -14.05
CA GLU A 107 -9.58 2.42 -15.40
C GLU A 107 -8.43 1.46 -15.69
N LEU A 108 -7.22 1.75 -15.21
CA LEU A 108 -6.09 0.84 -15.35
C LEU A 108 -6.29 -0.41 -14.48
N MET A 109 -6.78 -0.26 -13.25
CA MET A 109 -7.11 -1.41 -12.39
C MET A 109 -8.15 -2.31 -13.05
N GLN A 110 -9.22 -1.73 -13.61
CA GLN A 110 -10.25 -2.46 -14.33
C GLN A 110 -9.67 -3.22 -15.52
N LEU A 111 -8.82 -2.60 -16.33
CA LEU A 111 -8.17 -3.25 -17.46
C LEU A 111 -7.25 -4.39 -17.00
N LEU A 112 -6.49 -4.20 -15.94
CA LEU A 112 -5.57 -5.21 -15.39
C LEU A 112 -6.34 -6.43 -14.87
N LEU A 113 -7.39 -6.22 -14.07
CA LEU A 113 -8.23 -7.32 -13.57
C LEU A 113 -8.93 -8.07 -14.71
N LEU A 114 -9.44 -7.35 -15.73
CA LEU A 114 -10.02 -7.95 -16.93
C LEU A 114 -9.02 -8.85 -17.67
N LYS A 115 -7.73 -8.49 -17.64
CA LYS A 115 -6.64 -9.28 -18.23
C LYS A 115 -6.09 -10.38 -17.32
N GLY A 116 -6.69 -10.58 -16.15
CA GLY A 116 -6.33 -11.64 -15.21
C GLY A 116 -5.16 -11.29 -14.30
N ALA A 117 -4.97 -10.01 -13.97
CA ALA A 117 -4.07 -9.62 -12.90
C ALA A 117 -4.54 -10.23 -11.58
N ASP A 118 -3.60 -10.71 -10.78
CA ASP A 118 -3.89 -11.27 -9.46
C ASP A 118 -4.22 -10.13 -8.47
N ILE A 119 -5.46 -10.12 -7.98
CA ILE A 119 -5.94 -9.13 -7.01
C ILE A 119 -5.29 -9.29 -5.63
N GLU A 120 -4.76 -10.48 -5.33
CA GLU A 120 -4.07 -10.80 -4.08
C GLU A 120 -2.54 -10.90 -4.25
N ALA A 121 -2.01 -10.38 -5.37
CA ALA A 121 -0.56 -10.33 -5.60
C ALA A 121 0.15 -9.70 -4.40
N LYS A 122 1.26 -10.27 -3.96
CA LYS A 122 1.97 -9.82 -2.74
C LYS A 122 3.25 -9.07 -3.09
N SER A 123 3.37 -7.85 -2.58
CA SER A 123 4.61 -7.08 -2.53
C SER A 123 5.14 -6.97 -1.09
N VAL A 124 6.31 -6.36 -0.92
CA VAL A 124 6.84 -5.96 0.40
C VAL A 124 5.85 -5.05 1.15
N TYR A 125 5.15 -4.18 0.43
CA TYR A 125 4.15 -3.25 1.00
C TYR A 125 2.78 -3.90 1.24
N GLY A 126 2.55 -5.08 0.68
CA GLY A 126 1.30 -5.84 0.78
C GLY A 126 0.64 -6.08 -0.56
N THR A 127 -0.66 -6.34 -0.52
CA THR A 127 -1.56 -6.50 -1.67
C THR A 127 -1.90 -5.15 -2.30
N PRO A 128 -2.46 -5.12 -3.53
CA PRO A 128 -3.00 -3.90 -4.12
C PRO A 128 -3.98 -3.16 -3.21
N LEU A 129 -4.78 -3.87 -2.41
CA LEU A 129 -5.70 -3.25 -1.45
C LEU A 129 -4.95 -2.50 -0.35
N GLN A 130 -3.83 -3.03 0.13
CA GLN A 130 -2.98 -2.37 1.12
C GLN A 130 -2.32 -1.13 0.54
N CYS A 131 -1.85 -1.16 -0.71
CA CYS A 131 -1.32 0.02 -1.40
C CYS A 131 -2.39 1.11 -1.61
N ALA A 132 -3.63 0.72 -1.94
CA ALA A 132 -4.74 1.66 -2.03
C ALA A 132 -5.08 2.30 -0.67
N ALA A 133 -5.07 1.50 0.40
CA ALA A 133 -5.32 1.99 1.76
C ALA A 133 -4.19 2.92 2.23
N SER A 134 -2.92 2.60 1.92
CA SER A 134 -1.77 3.42 2.34
C SER A 134 -1.75 4.81 1.70
N SER A 135 -2.34 4.96 0.50
CA SER A 135 -2.48 6.26 -0.15
C SER A 135 -3.81 6.97 0.15
N GLY A 136 -4.69 6.38 0.97
CA GLY A 136 -6.02 6.93 1.25
C GLY A 136 -6.95 6.95 0.02
N SER A 137 -6.67 6.13 -1.00
CA SER A 137 -7.43 6.12 -2.25
C SER A 137 -8.78 5.40 -2.09
N LEU A 138 -9.78 6.11 -1.59
CA LEU A 138 -11.13 5.57 -1.31
C LEU A 138 -11.73 4.81 -2.49
N GLU A 139 -11.63 5.35 -3.70
CA GLU A 139 -12.18 4.73 -4.90
C GLU A 139 -11.44 3.44 -5.28
N SER A 140 -10.12 3.37 -5.08
CA SER A 140 -9.35 2.13 -5.28
C SER A 140 -9.73 1.08 -4.26
N VAL A 141 -9.85 1.46 -2.98
CA VAL A 141 -10.26 0.56 -1.89
C VAL A 141 -11.64 -0.02 -2.19
N ARG A 142 -12.61 0.84 -2.52
CA ARG A 142 -13.97 0.44 -2.92
C ARG A 142 -13.94 -0.51 -4.11
N PHE A 143 -13.16 -0.17 -5.13
CA PHE A 143 -13.09 -0.96 -6.35
C PHE A 143 -12.52 -2.36 -6.09
N LEU A 144 -11.41 -2.47 -5.36
CA LEU A 144 -10.76 -3.75 -5.07
C LEU A 144 -11.63 -4.65 -4.21
N LEU A 145 -12.25 -4.10 -3.15
CA LEU A 145 -13.18 -4.86 -2.31
C LEU A 145 -14.39 -5.35 -3.11
N GLY A 146 -14.92 -4.51 -4.02
CA GLY A 146 -15.99 -4.89 -4.94
C GLY A 146 -15.61 -6.02 -5.92
N HIS A 147 -14.31 -6.26 -6.13
CA HIS A 147 -13.78 -7.36 -6.94
C HIS A 147 -13.25 -8.53 -6.10
N GLY A 148 -13.55 -8.57 -4.80
CA GLY A 148 -13.24 -9.71 -3.93
C GLY A 148 -11.87 -9.66 -3.27
N ALA A 149 -11.21 -8.50 -3.21
CA ALA A 149 -9.98 -8.35 -2.44
C ALA A 149 -10.21 -8.65 -0.94
N LYS A 150 -9.27 -9.33 -0.30
CA LYS A 150 -9.39 -9.74 1.11
C LYS A 150 -9.04 -8.57 2.05
N PRO A 151 -9.95 -8.14 2.94
CA PRO A 151 -9.73 -6.98 3.81
C PRO A 151 -8.73 -7.23 4.95
N ASN A 152 -8.36 -8.49 5.20
CA ASN A 152 -7.56 -8.91 6.36
C ASN A 152 -6.17 -9.46 5.98
N SER A 153 -5.72 -9.25 4.75
CA SER A 153 -4.36 -9.65 4.33
C SER A 153 -3.31 -8.82 5.07
N VAL A 154 -2.22 -9.45 5.51
CA VAL A 154 -1.09 -8.75 6.17
C VAL A 154 0.13 -8.71 5.26
N SER A 155 0.81 -7.56 5.23
CA SER A 155 2.04 -7.38 4.44
C SER A 155 3.24 -7.99 5.17
N GLN A 156 4.41 -8.01 4.52
CA GLN A 156 5.67 -8.38 5.19
C GLN A 156 6.01 -7.42 6.34
N LEU A 157 5.50 -6.19 6.29
CA LEU A 157 5.59 -5.21 7.36
C LEU A 157 4.53 -5.44 8.46
N SER A 158 3.82 -6.57 8.46
CA SER A 158 2.73 -6.88 9.41
C SER A 158 1.57 -5.87 9.42
N PHE A 159 1.47 -4.98 8.43
CA PHE A 159 0.37 -4.02 8.30
C PHE A 159 -0.83 -4.68 7.62
N SER A 160 -2.04 -4.48 8.14
CA SER A 160 -3.30 -4.79 7.46
C SER A 160 -3.77 -3.59 6.63
N PRO A 161 -4.72 -3.74 5.67
CA PRO A 161 -5.37 -2.60 5.02
C PRO A 161 -5.91 -1.58 6.02
N LEU A 162 -6.51 -2.06 7.11
CA LEU A 162 -7.06 -1.21 8.17
C LEU A 162 -5.96 -0.38 8.85
N MET A 163 -4.81 -1.00 9.14
CA MET A 163 -3.67 -0.29 9.74
C MET A 163 -3.04 0.72 8.80
N TRP A 164 -3.00 0.44 7.49
CA TRP A 164 -2.58 1.43 6.51
C TRP A 164 -3.54 2.63 6.46
N ALA A 165 -4.86 2.39 6.47
CA ALA A 165 -5.87 3.46 6.53
C ALA A 165 -5.75 4.33 7.79
N LEU A 166 -5.41 3.73 8.94
CA LEU A 166 -5.12 4.46 10.18
C LEU A 166 -3.86 5.31 10.06
N SER A 167 -2.79 4.78 9.47
CA SER A 167 -1.51 5.50 9.32
C SER A 167 -1.58 6.71 8.39
N CYS A 168 -2.49 6.70 7.42
CA CYS A 168 -2.74 7.83 6.52
C CYS A 168 -3.91 8.72 6.96
N HIS A 169 -4.46 8.49 8.16
CA HIS A 169 -5.56 9.25 8.75
C HIS A 169 -6.83 9.33 7.87
N SER A 170 -7.12 8.27 7.10
CA SER A 170 -8.30 8.24 6.21
C SER A 170 -9.49 7.56 6.87
N SER A 171 -10.38 8.37 7.45
CA SER A 171 -11.65 7.92 8.05
C SER A 171 -12.54 7.19 7.05
N GLU A 172 -12.63 7.67 5.81
CA GLU A 172 -13.49 7.07 4.80
C GLU A 172 -13.00 5.69 4.37
N CYS A 173 -11.68 5.51 4.21
CA CYS A 173 -11.11 4.20 3.90
C CYS A 173 -11.28 3.24 5.08
N LEU A 174 -11.08 3.72 6.31
CA LEU A 174 -11.29 2.94 7.53
C LEU A 174 -12.73 2.40 7.59
N GLU A 175 -13.71 3.28 7.48
CA GLU A 175 -15.14 2.94 7.52
C GLU A 175 -15.52 1.94 6.44
N LEU A 176 -14.99 2.10 5.22
CA LEU A 176 -15.27 1.20 4.12
C LEU A 176 -14.65 -0.18 4.37
N LEU A 177 -13.41 -0.23 4.86
CA LEU A 177 -12.74 -1.49 5.22
C LEU A 177 -13.47 -2.23 6.34
N LEU A 178 -13.90 -1.52 7.39
CA LEU A 178 -14.68 -2.11 8.49
C LEU A 178 -16.02 -2.68 7.98
N LYS A 179 -16.73 -1.95 7.12
CA LYS A 179 -17.95 -2.44 6.46
C LYS A 179 -17.71 -3.66 5.58
N ALA A 180 -16.52 -3.79 5.00
CA ALA A 180 -16.12 -4.93 4.19
C ALA A 180 -15.64 -6.13 5.03
N GLY A 181 -15.69 -6.06 6.36
CA GLY A 181 -15.29 -7.15 7.26
C GLY A 181 -13.80 -7.13 7.63
N ALA A 182 -13.14 -5.97 7.58
CA ALA A 182 -11.82 -5.81 8.18
C ALA A 182 -11.89 -6.05 9.69
N ASP A 183 -10.98 -6.87 10.22
CA ASP A 183 -10.88 -7.18 11.64
C ASP A 183 -10.26 -6.00 12.40
N PRO A 184 -11.02 -5.31 13.29
CA PRO A 184 -10.52 -4.17 14.05
C PRO A 184 -9.53 -4.56 15.14
N ASN A 185 -9.27 -5.85 15.36
CA ASN A 185 -8.34 -6.37 16.36
C ASN A 185 -7.05 -6.91 15.76
N LEU A 186 -6.91 -6.93 14.43
CA LEU A 186 -5.72 -7.44 13.77
C LEU A 186 -4.52 -6.53 14.01
N SER A 187 -3.61 -6.98 14.88
CA SER A 187 -2.46 -6.20 15.34
C SER A 187 -1.30 -6.16 14.34
N SER A 188 -0.61 -5.02 14.26
CA SER A 188 0.66 -4.86 13.54
C SER A 188 1.80 -4.61 14.51
N PHE A 189 2.88 -5.40 14.42
CA PHE A 189 3.99 -5.36 15.38
C PHE A 189 3.55 -5.42 16.85
N GLY A 190 2.54 -6.26 17.15
CA GLY A 190 1.96 -6.36 18.49
C GLY A 190 1.06 -5.19 18.91
N LYS A 191 0.96 -4.12 18.10
CA LYS A 191 0.10 -2.97 18.35
C LYS A 191 -1.27 -3.16 17.70
N SER A 192 -2.34 -3.13 18.49
CA SER A 192 -3.71 -3.21 17.97
C SER A 192 -4.10 -1.92 17.24
N PRO A 193 -5.05 -1.98 16.28
CA PRO A 193 -5.57 -0.77 15.61
C PRO A 193 -6.06 0.30 16.59
N LEU A 194 -6.70 -0.14 17.68
CA LEU A 194 -7.18 0.75 18.73
C LEU A 194 -6.04 1.39 19.54
N ALA A 195 -4.99 0.62 19.86
CA ALA A 195 -3.79 1.17 20.51
C ALA A 195 -3.05 2.15 19.59
N TYR A 196 -3.04 1.91 18.28
CA TYR A 196 -2.50 2.84 17.29
C TYR A 196 -3.27 4.16 17.30
N ALA A 197 -4.59 4.13 17.09
CA ALA A 197 -5.45 5.32 17.12
C ALA A 197 -5.35 6.09 18.45
N ALA A 198 -5.20 5.36 19.57
CA ALA A 198 -5.04 5.96 20.88
C ALA A 198 -3.71 6.72 21.06
N THR A 199 -2.65 6.25 20.41
CA THR A 199 -1.33 6.92 20.41
C THR A 199 -1.35 8.20 19.58
N GLU A 200 -1.97 8.15 18.39
CA GLU A 200 -2.01 9.30 17.48
C GLU A 200 -3.02 10.38 17.92
N GLY A 201 -3.96 10.05 18.81
CA GLY A 201 -4.94 11.02 19.34
C GLY A 201 -6.21 11.15 18.51
N GLU A 202 -6.46 10.20 17.61
CA GLU A 202 -7.52 10.26 16.59
C GLU A 202 -8.89 9.84 17.15
N ALA A 203 -9.61 10.81 17.73
CA ALA A 203 -10.86 10.54 18.44
C ALA A 203 -11.98 10.00 17.53
N GLU A 204 -12.02 10.40 16.26
CA GLU A 204 -13.02 9.92 15.29
C GLU A 204 -12.75 8.47 14.91
N LEU A 205 -11.54 8.16 14.42
CA LEU A 205 -11.11 6.80 14.06
C LEU A 205 -11.25 5.83 15.25
N LEU A 206 -10.92 6.31 16.45
CA LEU A 206 -11.05 5.51 17.67
C LEU A 206 -12.52 5.16 17.98
N ARG A 207 -13.46 6.09 17.75
CA ARG A 207 -14.90 5.80 17.89
C ARG A 207 -15.37 4.81 16.83
N SER A 208 -14.94 4.96 15.59
CA SER A 208 -15.24 4.01 14.50
C SER A 208 -14.76 2.60 14.83
N LEU A 209 -13.53 2.47 15.33
CA LEU A 209 -12.96 1.18 15.76
C LEU A 209 -13.76 0.55 16.92
N LEU A 210 -14.10 1.35 17.95
CA LEU A 210 -14.93 0.86 19.06
C LEU A 210 -16.32 0.42 18.59
N GLY A 211 -16.93 1.19 17.68
CA GLY A 211 -18.23 0.85 17.07
C GLY A 211 -18.18 -0.45 16.25
N ALA A 212 -17.02 -0.76 15.65
CA ALA A 212 -16.80 -2.01 14.91
C ALA A 212 -16.39 -3.20 15.79
N GLY A 213 -16.28 -3.04 17.12
CA GLY A 213 -15.94 -4.12 18.04
C GLY A 213 -14.44 -4.29 18.32
N ALA A 214 -13.64 -3.22 18.18
CA ALA A 214 -12.26 -3.20 18.66
C ALA A 214 -12.21 -3.44 20.18
N ASN A 215 -11.28 -4.27 20.65
CA ASN A 215 -11.12 -4.61 22.05
C ASN A 215 -10.34 -3.50 22.81
N PRO A 216 -10.99 -2.72 23.69
CA PRO A 216 -10.32 -1.67 24.49
C PRO A 216 -9.32 -2.21 25.50
N ASN A 217 -9.37 -3.51 25.79
CA ASN A 217 -8.49 -4.17 26.74
C ASN A 217 -7.37 -4.97 26.04
N SER A 218 -7.18 -4.81 24.73
CA SER A 218 -6.09 -5.46 24.00
C SER A 218 -4.75 -5.07 24.62
N ILE A 219 -3.93 -6.05 24.97
CA ILE A 219 -2.56 -5.80 25.42
C ILE A 219 -1.69 -5.74 24.18
N SER A 220 -0.98 -4.64 24.01
CA SER A 220 -0.05 -4.44 22.91
C SER A 220 1.37 -4.36 23.44
N THR A 221 2.17 -5.36 23.08
CA THR A 221 3.58 -5.44 23.46
C THR A 221 4.37 -4.39 22.69
N LEU A 222 4.94 -3.43 23.41
CA LEU A 222 5.99 -2.59 22.89
C LEU A 222 7.31 -3.31 23.16
N SER A 223 7.91 -3.93 22.14
CA SER A 223 9.31 -4.35 22.20
C SER A 223 10.16 -3.18 21.76
N LEU A 224 10.69 -2.42 22.72
CA LEU A 224 11.75 -1.45 22.46
C LEU A 224 13.07 -2.07 22.94
N VAL A 225 14.05 -2.14 22.04
CA VAL A 225 15.44 -2.39 22.43
C VAL A 225 16.03 -1.03 22.77
N ILE A 226 16.23 -0.77 24.06
CA ILE A 226 16.94 0.41 24.55
C ILE A 226 18.14 -0.15 25.32
N ASP A 227 19.34 0.25 24.94
CA ASP A 227 20.60 -0.04 25.66
C ASP A 227 20.82 -1.53 26.02
N ASN A 228 20.55 -2.45 25.10
CA ASN A 228 20.70 -3.91 25.24
C ASN A 228 19.77 -4.60 26.28
N ASP A 229 18.87 -3.86 26.93
CA ASP A 229 17.83 -4.43 27.77
C ASP A 229 16.50 -4.53 27.00
N ASN A 230 15.87 -5.69 27.11
CA ASN A 230 14.65 -6.00 26.39
C ASN A 230 13.45 -5.51 27.21
N PHE A 231 13.13 -4.22 27.14
CA PHE A 231 11.98 -3.67 27.86
C PHE A 231 10.69 -4.03 27.13
N GLN A 232 9.93 -4.97 27.68
CA GLN A 232 8.59 -5.30 27.21
C GLN A 232 7.56 -4.54 28.05
N ALA A 233 7.09 -3.40 27.53
CA ALA A 233 5.94 -2.72 28.13
C ALA A 233 4.65 -3.29 27.52
N CYS A 234 3.86 -3.94 28.35
CA CYS A 234 2.53 -4.45 28.00
C CYS A 234 1.49 -3.37 28.28
N LEU A 235 1.25 -2.50 27.30
CA LEU A 235 0.32 -1.38 27.45
C LEU A 235 -1.02 -1.65 26.76
N ARG A 236 -2.09 -1.19 27.39
CA ARG A 236 -3.45 -1.13 26.85
C ARG A 236 -3.66 0.19 26.10
N PRO A 237 -4.65 0.27 25.19
CA PRO A 237 -4.97 1.51 24.47
C PRO A 237 -5.12 2.75 25.37
N ILE A 238 -5.74 2.62 26.55
CA ILE A 238 -5.92 3.74 27.49
C ILE A 238 -4.59 4.25 28.06
N GLU A 239 -3.64 3.32 28.29
CA GLU A 239 -2.32 3.60 28.82
C GLU A 239 -1.44 4.25 27.75
N TYR A 240 -1.53 3.79 26.50
CA TYR A 240 -0.92 4.47 25.35
C TYR A 240 -1.39 5.93 25.23
N ALA A 241 -2.70 6.17 25.29
CA ALA A 241 -3.26 7.52 25.24
C ALA A 241 -2.76 8.38 26.41
N ALA A 242 -2.73 7.84 27.63
CA ALA A 242 -2.25 8.54 28.81
C ALA A 242 -0.75 8.88 28.71
N SER A 243 0.08 7.94 28.23
CA SER A 243 1.53 8.12 28.03
C SER A 243 1.87 9.25 27.04
N LYS A 244 0.98 9.52 26.09
CA LYS A 244 1.11 10.59 25.08
C LYS A 244 0.40 11.89 25.46
N GLY A 245 -0.30 11.94 26.59
CA GLY A 245 -1.08 13.11 27.01
C GLY A 245 -2.38 13.31 26.24
N ASN A 246 -2.91 12.28 25.58
CA ASN A 246 -4.15 12.34 24.80
C ASN A 246 -5.39 12.25 25.69
N TYR A 247 -5.65 13.29 26.50
CA TYR A 247 -6.74 13.32 27.48
C TYR A 247 -8.13 13.07 26.88
N ALA A 248 -8.38 13.55 25.66
CA ALA A 248 -9.64 13.31 24.95
C ALA A 248 -9.85 11.82 24.69
N ILE A 249 -8.80 11.09 24.30
CA ILE A 249 -8.86 9.65 24.08
C ILE A 249 -9.03 8.89 25.39
N VAL A 250 -8.31 9.28 26.45
CA VAL A 250 -8.47 8.66 27.78
C VAL A 250 -9.93 8.76 28.23
N ARG A 251 -10.59 9.91 28.02
CA ARG A 251 -12.02 10.08 28.33
C ARG A 251 -12.93 9.16 27.53
N ILE A 252 -12.59 8.86 26.27
CA ILE A 252 -13.38 7.95 25.43
C ILE A 252 -13.16 6.50 25.84
N LEU A 253 -11.92 6.11 26.18
CA LEU A 253 -11.56 4.74 26.52
C LEU A 253 -11.92 4.36 27.96
N PHE A 254 -11.90 5.31 28.91
CA PHE A 254 -12.20 5.05 30.32
C PHE A 254 -13.49 4.26 30.57
N PRO A 255 -14.67 4.63 30.01
CA PRO A 255 -15.92 3.90 30.28
C PRO A 255 -15.96 2.50 29.65
N VAL A 256 -15.13 2.21 28.65
CA VAL A 256 -15.12 0.93 27.92
C VAL A 256 -13.96 0.01 28.33
N THR A 257 -13.02 0.52 29.14
CA THR A 257 -11.86 -0.23 29.62
C THR A 257 -12.13 -0.80 31.01
N ARG A 258 -11.74 -2.05 31.24
CA ARG A 258 -11.83 -2.65 32.58
C ARG A 258 -10.82 -1.98 33.50
N SER A 259 -11.20 -1.82 34.77
CA SER A 259 -10.29 -1.31 35.80
C SER A 259 -9.01 -2.14 35.85
N ILE A 260 -7.86 -1.47 35.86
CA ILE A 260 -6.54 -2.09 35.92
C ILE A 260 -6.09 -2.09 37.39
N PRO A 261 -5.90 -3.26 38.02
CA PRO A 261 -5.59 -3.34 39.47
C PRO A 261 -4.31 -2.62 39.89
N ASP A 262 -3.34 -2.50 38.99
CA ASP A 262 -2.03 -1.91 39.28
C ASP A 262 -2.09 -0.37 39.42
N TYR A 263 -3.21 0.27 39.06
CA TYR A 263 -3.37 1.71 39.19
C TYR A 263 -3.94 2.08 40.56
N PRO A 264 -3.23 2.90 41.36
CA PRO A 264 -3.66 3.27 42.71
C PRO A 264 -4.90 4.18 42.72
N ASP A 265 -5.13 4.95 41.64
CA ASP A 265 -6.33 5.77 41.44
C ASP A 265 -6.90 5.50 40.03
N TRP A 266 -7.96 4.68 39.96
CA TRP A 266 -8.69 4.42 38.72
C TRP A 266 -9.66 5.56 38.40
N SER A 267 -9.08 6.72 38.10
CA SER A 267 -9.79 7.88 37.57
C SER A 267 -9.03 8.44 36.36
N ILE A 268 -9.69 9.23 35.52
CA ILE A 268 -9.03 9.88 34.37
C ILE A 268 -7.81 10.70 34.87
N HIS A 269 -7.95 11.38 36.00
CA HIS A 269 -6.87 12.13 36.62
C HIS A 269 -5.77 11.22 37.19
N GLY A 270 -6.13 10.13 37.87
CA GLY A 270 -5.18 9.17 38.43
C GLY A 270 -4.33 8.48 37.36
N ILE A 271 -4.96 7.97 36.29
CA ILE A 271 -4.27 7.32 35.17
C ILE A 271 -3.30 8.30 34.49
N THR A 272 -3.75 9.53 34.23
CA THR A 272 -2.89 10.53 33.56
C THR A 272 -1.74 10.98 34.46
N LYS A 273 -1.98 11.19 35.76
CA LYS A 273 -0.96 11.57 36.73
C LYS A 273 0.11 10.49 36.91
N TYR A 274 -0.27 9.22 36.90
CA TYR A 274 0.66 8.09 36.99
C TYR A 274 1.75 8.17 35.92
N PHE A 275 1.36 8.33 34.64
CA PHE A 275 2.32 8.44 33.54
C PHE A 275 3.15 9.74 33.55
N HIS A 276 2.59 10.85 34.02
CA HIS A 276 3.36 12.10 34.18
C HIS A 276 4.40 12.00 35.31
N SER A 277 4.12 11.22 36.37
CA SER A 277 5.05 11.01 37.48
C SER A 277 6.16 10.01 37.18
N GLU A 278 5.89 9.03 36.31
CA GLU A 278 6.87 8.02 35.86
C GLU A 278 7.84 8.61 34.82
N GLN A 279 7.40 9.49 33.91
CA GLN A 279 8.27 10.17 32.93
C GLN A 279 9.23 11.21 33.54
N ALA A 280 9.00 11.61 34.80
CA ALA A 280 9.81 12.59 35.53
C ALA A 280 10.93 11.95 36.39
N LYS A 281 11.08 10.62 36.34
CA LYS A 281 12.17 9.86 36.97
C LYS A 281 13.13 9.36 35.91
#